data_AF-F7KRV2-F1
#
_entry.id   AF-F7KRV2-F1
#
_cell.length_a   1.000
_cell.length_b   1.000
_cell.length_c   1.000
_cell.angle_alpha   90.00
_cell.angle_beta   90.00
_cell.angle_gamma   90.00
#
_symmetry.space_group_name_H-M   'P 1'
#
loop_
_entity.id
_entity.type
_entity.pdbx_description
1 polymer ?
#
loop_
_entity_poly.entity_id
_entity_poly.type
_entity_poly.pdbx_seq_one_letter_code
_entity_poly.pdbx_strand_id
1 'polypeptide(L)'
;MMKKCKILGTAAAMMLVLALAGCENNTDDVDALKKRVDQMEQELADMEINNNLAESSQDKAAIHEVSASDDSIASLTQAVDDMVSKANEAKPDGTEEEKMEQFFTLKKEMKSIDSRLDAYEDYLEYQYRQEKLSREEYQSQDQALEELEDKLDAAEDQLEWTFGIDD
;
A
#
# COMPACT_ATOMS: atom_id res chain seq x y z
N MET A 1 74.34 45.00 10.70
CA MET A 1 74.69 43.75 9.99
C MET A 1 73.94 42.59 10.63
N MET A 2 73.19 41.85 9.81
CA MET A 2 72.10 40.94 10.16
C MET A 2 72.57 39.62 10.78
N LYS A 3 71.85 39.11 11.79
CA LYS A 3 71.74 37.66 12.10
C LYS A 3 70.33 37.41 12.64
N LYS A 4 69.40 36.96 11.76
CA LYS A 4 68.88 35.59 11.65
C LYS A 4 68.30 35.04 12.97
N CYS A 5 67.00 34.75 12.97
CA CYS A 5 66.44 33.58 13.66
C CYS A 5 65.08 33.22 13.03
N LYS A 6 64.98 32.01 12.50
CA LYS A 6 63.72 31.33 12.14
C LYS A 6 63.20 30.65 13.40
N ILE A 7 61.94 30.86 13.78
CA ILE A 7 61.21 29.96 14.69
C ILE A 7 59.77 29.82 14.19
N LEU A 8 59.38 28.56 14.01
CA LEU A 8 58.03 28.06 13.75
C LEU A 8 57.17 28.14 15.01
N GLY A 9 55.87 28.35 14.80
CA GLY A 9 54.81 27.84 15.67
C GLY A 9 54.08 28.88 16.51
N THR A 10 52.78 29.05 16.28
CA THR A 10 51.71 28.72 17.23
C THR A 10 50.34 29.18 16.70
N ALA A 11 49.33 28.35 16.98
CA ALA A 11 47.94 28.56 16.63
C ALA A 11 47.33 29.74 17.40
N ALA A 12 46.40 30.46 16.75
CA ALA A 12 45.46 31.35 17.44
C ALA A 12 44.09 31.21 16.79
N ALA A 13 43.14 30.76 17.62
CA ALA A 13 41.73 30.66 17.34
C ALA A 13 41.14 32.04 17.01
N MET A 14 40.22 32.09 16.05
CA MET A 14 39.28 33.19 15.90
C MET A 14 37.87 32.62 16.04
N MET A 15 37.32 32.75 17.24
CA MET A 15 35.87 32.74 17.44
C MET A 15 35.26 33.80 16.51
N LEU A 16 34.41 33.37 15.60
CA LEU A 16 33.43 34.27 14.98
C LEU A 16 32.08 33.97 15.63
N VAL A 17 31.56 34.98 16.32
CA VAL A 17 30.31 34.99 17.07
C VAL A 17 29.11 34.91 16.12
N LEU A 18 28.05 34.26 16.62
CA LEU A 18 26.76 34.00 16.01
C LEU A 18 26.15 35.17 15.23
N ALA A 19 25.65 34.86 14.04
CA ALA A 19 24.48 35.53 13.47
C ALA A 19 23.29 34.56 13.58
N LEU A 20 22.35 34.87 14.47
CA LEU A 20 21.02 34.24 14.50
C LEU A 20 20.16 34.92 13.45
N ALA A 21 19.73 34.16 12.44
CA ALA A 21 18.53 34.46 11.65
C ALA A 21 18.02 33.19 10.97
N GLY A 22 16.88 32.67 11.45
CA GLY A 22 15.94 31.84 10.69
C GLY A 22 16.12 30.33 10.73
N CYS A 23 15.83 29.70 11.88
CA CYS A 23 15.29 28.35 11.90
C CYS A 23 13.77 28.47 12.11
N GLU A 24 12.97 28.07 11.13
CA GLU A 24 11.71 27.38 11.39
C GLU A 24 11.83 26.06 10.63
N ASN A 25 12.63 25.17 11.21
CA ASN A 25 12.64 23.77 10.83
C ASN A 25 11.48 23.14 11.58
N ASN A 26 10.41 22.79 10.87
CA ASN A 26 9.31 22.02 11.43
C ASN A 26 9.82 20.62 11.77
N THR A 27 10.28 20.44 13.01
CA THR A 27 10.63 19.13 13.58
C THR A 27 9.42 18.18 13.53
N ASP A 28 8.21 18.74 13.59
CA ASP A 28 6.94 18.00 13.52
C ASP A 28 6.75 17.29 12.18
N ASP A 29 7.16 17.90 11.07
CA ASP A 29 7.04 17.31 9.72
C ASP A 29 8.02 16.15 9.54
N VAL A 30 9.23 16.25 10.12
CA VAL A 30 10.26 15.20 10.07
C VAL A 30 9.88 14.02 10.95
N ASP A 31 9.29 14.28 12.11
CA ASP A 31 8.82 13.23 13.02
C ASP A 31 7.56 12.52 12.47
N ALA A 32 6.66 13.25 11.81
CA ALA A 32 5.52 12.67 11.09
C ALA A 32 5.98 11.80 9.90
N LEU A 33 6.94 12.28 9.12
CA LEU A 33 7.50 11.52 8.00
C LEU A 33 8.26 10.28 8.48
N LYS A 34 8.99 10.39 9.59
CA LYS A 34 9.66 9.25 10.24
C LYS A 34 8.67 8.21 10.73
N LYS A 35 7.55 8.64 11.32
CA LYS A 35 6.48 7.74 11.76
C LYS A 35 5.81 7.02 10.59
N ARG A 36 5.65 7.67 9.43
CA ARG A 36 5.14 7.05 8.20
C ARG A 36 6.10 6.02 7.62
N VAL A 37 7.41 6.32 7.62
CA VAL A 37 8.44 5.35 7.22
C VAL A 37 8.46 4.16 8.18
N ASP A 38 8.39 4.39 9.50
CA ASP A 38 8.33 3.31 10.49
C ASP A 38 7.04 2.47 10.33
N GLN A 39 5.90 3.10 10.00
CA GLN A 39 4.64 2.41 9.73
C GLN A 39 4.70 1.59 8.42
N MET A 40 5.37 2.10 7.40
CA MET A 40 5.60 1.40 6.14
C MET A 40 6.62 0.26 6.30
N GLU A 41 7.67 0.45 7.09
CA GLU A 41 8.61 -0.62 7.48
C GLU A 41 7.91 -1.71 8.31
N GLN A 42 6.96 -1.33 9.16
CA GLN A 42 6.14 -2.27 9.92
C GLN A 42 5.15 -3.03 9.01
N GLU A 43 4.50 -2.36 8.04
CA GLU A 43 3.67 -3.02 7.03
C GLU A 43 4.49 -3.95 6.11
N LEU A 44 5.74 -3.59 5.76
CA LEU A 44 6.66 -4.46 5.04
C LEU A 44 7.15 -5.64 5.88
N ALA A 45 7.38 -5.45 7.19
CA ALA A 45 7.73 -6.52 8.11
C ALA A 45 6.56 -7.49 8.34
N ASP A 46 5.33 -6.99 8.44
CA ASP A 46 4.13 -7.81 8.52
C ASP A 46 3.85 -8.55 7.20
N MET A 47 4.23 -7.95 6.05
CA MET A 47 4.23 -8.62 4.75
C MET A 47 5.40 -9.63 4.58
N GLU A 48 6.54 -9.41 5.22
CA GLU A 48 7.71 -10.30 5.18
C GLU A 48 7.55 -11.50 6.13
N ILE A 49 6.85 -11.36 7.26
CA ILE A 49 6.43 -12.49 8.10
C ILE A 49 5.53 -13.45 7.31
N ASN A 50 4.76 -12.96 6.33
CA ASN A 50 3.98 -13.79 5.41
C ASN A 50 4.81 -14.43 4.28
N ASN A 51 6.03 -13.95 4.00
CA ASN A 51 6.88 -14.44 2.91
C ASN A 51 8.10 -15.27 3.37
N ASN A 52 8.45 -15.27 4.65
CA ASN A 52 9.59 -16.02 5.19
C ASN A 52 9.22 -17.38 5.82
N LEU A 53 8.18 -18.03 5.31
CA LEU A 53 7.98 -19.47 5.50
C LEU A 53 8.16 -20.21 4.17
N ALA A 54 9.37 -20.10 3.61
CA ALA A 54 9.83 -21.06 2.63
C ALA A 54 10.23 -22.35 3.37
N GLU A 55 9.36 -23.36 3.34
CA GLU A 55 9.67 -24.72 2.84
C GLU A 55 8.49 -25.67 3.08
N SER A 56 7.51 -25.64 2.17
CA SER A 56 6.59 -26.76 1.84
C SER A 56 5.54 -26.25 0.85
N SER A 57 5.61 -26.68 -0.40
CA SER A 57 4.67 -26.32 -1.48
C SER A 57 3.23 -26.82 -1.28
N GLN A 58 2.88 -27.40 -0.12
CA GLN A 58 1.51 -27.86 0.16
C GLN A 58 0.70 -26.89 1.05
N ASP A 59 1.33 -25.94 1.74
CA ASP A 59 0.64 -25.13 2.76
C ASP A 59 0.15 -23.76 2.26
N LYS A 60 0.78 -23.22 1.21
CA LYS A 60 0.34 -21.96 0.58
C LYS A 60 -1.06 -22.09 -0.05
N ALA A 61 -1.34 -23.26 -0.64
CA ALA A 61 -2.65 -23.59 -1.17
C ALA A 61 -3.71 -23.70 -0.06
N ALA A 62 -3.34 -24.23 1.11
CA ALA A 62 -4.28 -24.44 2.22
C ALA A 62 -4.70 -23.13 2.92
N ILE A 63 -3.80 -22.15 3.04
CA ILE A 63 -4.12 -20.86 3.68
C ILE A 63 -4.93 -19.96 2.73
N HIS A 64 -4.63 -19.99 1.42
CA HIS A 64 -5.43 -19.31 0.40
C HIS A 64 -6.81 -19.98 0.20
N GLU A 65 -6.86 -21.32 0.23
CA GLU A 65 -8.11 -22.09 0.18
C GLU A 65 -9.08 -21.70 1.30
N VAL A 66 -8.60 -21.54 2.54
CA VAL A 66 -9.48 -21.27 3.69
C VAL A 66 -10.15 -19.90 3.56
N SER A 67 -9.42 -18.86 3.15
CA SER A 67 -10.01 -17.52 2.98
C SER A 67 -10.94 -17.43 1.78
N ALA A 68 -10.62 -18.09 0.67
CA ALA A 68 -11.46 -18.09 -0.53
C ALA A 68 -12.74 -18.91 -0.36
N SER A 69 -12.71 -19.97 0.47
CA SER A 69 -13.86 -20.86 0.66
C SER A 69 -15.06 -20.22 1.37
N ASP A 70 -14.85 -19.14 2.11
CA ASP A 70 -15.92 -18.37 2.76
C ASP A 70 -16.54 -17.32 1.82
N ASP A 71 -15.85 -16.97 0.73
CA ASP A 71 -16.36 -16.05 -0.28
C ASP A 71 -17.28 -16.75 -1.30
N SER A 72 -18.08 -15.93 -1.97
CA SER A 72 -18.99 -16.33 -3.03
C SER A 72 -19.12 -15.18 -4.03
N ILE A 73 -19.56 -15.47 -5.25
CA ILE A 73 -19.87 -14.42 -6.23
C ILE A 73 -20.79 -13.33 -5.62
N ALA A 74 -21.76 -13.70 -4.79
CA ALA A 74 -22.66 -12.74 -4.15
C ALA A 74 -21.94 -11.84 -3.11
N SER A 75 -21.07 -12.39 -2.25
CA SER A 75 -20.33 -11.60 -1.26
C SER A 75 -19.28 -10.70 -1.91
N LEU A 76 -18.62 -11.18 -2.97
CA LEU A 76 -17.67 -10.41 -3.77
C LEU A 76 -18.38 -9.29 -4.55
N THR A 77 -19.53 -9.59 -5.16
CA THR A 77 -20.37 -8.57 -5.81
C THR A 77 -20.74 -7.47 -4.84
N GLN A 78 -21.21 -7.82 -3.63
CA GLN A 78 -21.56 -6.82 -2.62
C GLN A 78 -20.35 -5.98 -2.22
N ALA A 79 -19.18 -6.60 -2.02
CA ALA A 79 -17.97 -5.89 -1.62
C ALA A 79 -17.52 -4.90 -2.71
N VAL A 80 -17.55 -5.30 -3.98
CA VAL A 80 -17.23 -4.43 -5.12
C VAL A 80 -18.26 -3.32 -5.26
N ASP A 81 -19.56 -3.61 -5.22
CA ASP A 81 -20.63 -2.60 -5.32
C ASP A 81 -20.55 -1.57 -4.17
N ASP A 82 -20.22 -2.01 -2.96
CA ASP A 82 -19.98 -1.13 -1.81
C ASP A 82 -18.75 -0.22 -2.05
N MET A 83 -17.68 -0.77 -2.60
CA MET A 83 -16.47 -0.01 -2.90
C MET A 83 -16.67 0.99 -4.04
N VAL A 84 -17.37 0.58 -5.11
CA VAL A 84 -17.81 1.46 -6.20
C VAL A 84 -18.63 2.62 -5.62
N SER A 85 -19.56 2.33 -4.70
CA SER A 85 -20.36 3.36 -4.04
C SER A 85 -19.48 4.32 -3.21
N LYS A 86 -18.55 3.79 -2.42
CA LYS A 86 -17.58 4.60 -1.66
C LYS A 86 -16.73 5.49 -2.56
N ALA A 87 -16.20 4.96 -3.67
CA ALA A 87 -15.38 5.71 -4.61
C ALA A 87 -16.17 6.85 -5.25
N ASN A 88 -17.41 6.59 -5.68
CA ASN A 88 -18.30 7.61 -6.26
C ASN A 88 -18.74 8.69 -5.26
N GLU A 89 -18.87 8.33 -3.99
CA GLU A 89 -19.28 9.25 -2.92
C GLU A 89 -18.11 10.00 -2.28
N ALA A 90 -16.87 9.62 -2.60
CA ALA A 90 -15.67 10.20 -2.03
C ALA A 90 -15.60 11.71 -2.31
N LYS A 91 -15.32 12.48 -1.26
CA LYS A 91 -15.17 13.93 -1.31
C LYS A 91 -13.94 14.31 -0.50
N PRO A 92 -12.76 14.38 -1.14
CA PRO A 92 -11.52 14.69 -0.46
C PRO A 92 -11.63 16.05 0.25
N ASP A 93 -11.44 16.07 1.56
CA ASP A 93 -11.53 17.28 2.38
C ASP A 93 -10.33 17.42 3.32
N GLY A 94 -10.11 18.64 3.83
CA GLY A 94 -8.99 18.97 4.71
C GLY A 94 -7.72 19.38 3.95
N THR A 95 -6.58 19.22 4.63
CA THR A 95 -5.24 19.44 4.11
C THR A 95 -4.87 18.42 3.04
N GLU A 96 -3.83 18.70 2.27
CA GLU A 96 -3.34 17.78 1.23
C GLU A 96 -2.86 16.44 1.82
N GLU A 97 -2.21 16.51 2.98
CA GLU A 97 -1.78 15.35 3.77
C GLU A 97 -2.97 14.47 4.19
N GLU A 98 -4.06 15.07 4.68
CA GLU A 98 -5.29 14.37 5.07
C GLU A 98 -6.03 13.77 3.88
N LYS A 99 -6.02 14.44 2.73
CA LYS A 99 -6.59 13.91 1.48
C LYS A 99 -5.81 12.70 0.99
N MET A 100 -4.48 12.75 1.06
CA MET A 100 -3.64 11.63 0.68
C MET A 100 -3.88 10.42 1.61
N GLU A 101 -4.06 10.63 2.91
CA GLU A 101 -4.42 9.57 3.85
C GLU A 101 -5.80 8.96 3.55
N GLN A 102 -6.80 9.78 3.22
CA GLN A 102 -8.12 9.32 2.78
C GLN A 102 -8.02 8.45 1.51
N PHE A 103 -7.21 8.88 0.53
CA PHE A 103 -6.97 8.10 -0.69
C PHE A 103 -6.34 6.73 -0.39
N PHE A 104 -5.23 6.71 0.36
CA PHE A 104 -4.54 5.45 0.67
C PHE A 104 -5.40 4.49 1.49
N THR A 105 -6.26 5.01 2.36
CA THR A 105 -7.23 4.20 3.10
C THR A 105 -8.17 3.46 2.14
N LEU A 106 -8.74 4.18 1.17
CA LEU A 106 -9.63 3.59 0.17
C LEU A 106 -8.88 2.62 -0.75
N LYS A 107 -7.68 2.97 -1.23
CA LYS A 107 -6.84 2.05 -2.04
C LYS A 107 -6.50 0.76 -1.30
N LYS A 108 -6.25 0.82 0.01
CA LYS A 108 -6.01 -0.38 0.82
C LYS A 108 -7.24 -1.28 0.90
N GLU A 109 -8.44 -0.69 1.01
CA GLU A 109 -9.69 -1.45 0.94
C GLU A 109 -9.88 -2.08 -0.44
N MET A 110 -9.63 -1.34 -1.53
CA MET A 110 -9.70 -1.86 -2.90
C MET A 110 -8.74 -3.03 -3.10
N LYS A 111 -7.49 -2.89 -2.66
CA LYS A 111 -6.49 -3.97 -2.76
C LYS A 111 -6.90 -5.21 -1.98
N SER A 112 -7.58 -5.05 -0.86
CA SER A 112 -8.11 -6.18 -0.10
C SER A 112 -9.26 -6.90 -0.83
N ILE A 113 -10.05 -6.19 -1.63
CA ILE A 113 -11.12 -6.78 -2.44
C ILE A 113 -10.51 -7.50 -3.65
N ASP A 114 -9.58 -6.85 -4.34
CA ASP A 114 -8.78 -7.42 -5.44
C ASP A 114 -8.13 -8.74 -5.04
N SER A 115 -7.41 -8.78 -3.92
CA SER A 115 -6.80 -10.03 -3.41
C SER A 115 -7.82 -11.12 -3.04
N ARG A 116 -9.08 -10.76 -2.75
CA ARG A 116 -10.15 -11.74 -2.52
C ARG A 116 -10.73 -12.27 -3.83
N LEU A 117 -10.80 -11.45 -4.88
CA LEU A 117 -11.19 -11.87 -6.24
C LEU A 117 -10.17 -12.88 -6.77
N ASP A 118 -8.87 -12.55 -6.74
CA ASP A 118 -7.75 -13.45 -7.08
C ASP A 118 -7.84 -14.79 -6.32
N ALA A 119 -8.10 -14.72 -5.01
CA ALA A 119 -8.21 -15.92 -4.18
C ALA A 119 -9.39 -16.81 -4.55
N TYR A 120 -10.51 -16.19 -4.92
CA TYR A 120 -11.68 -16.93 -5.34
C TYR A 120 -11.50 -17.56 -6.71
N GLU A 121 -10.82 -16.88 -7.64
CA GLU A 121 -10.43 -17.46 -8.95
C GLU A 121 -9.58 -18.73 -8.75
N ASP A 122 -8.51 -18.64 -7.94
CA ASP A 122 -7.64 -19.77 -7.58
C ASP A 122 -8.46 -20.95 -6.98
N TYR A 123 -9.44 -20.63 -6.14
CA TYR A 123 -10.34 -21.62 -5.55
C TYR A 123 -11.25 -22.28 -6.60
N LEU A 124 -11.84 -21.50 -7.52
CA LEU A 124 -12.66 -22.03 -8.61
C LEU A 124 -11.84 -22.96 -9.51
N GLU A 125 -10.62 -22.56 -9.88
CA GLU A 125 -9.73 -23.39 -10.67
C GLU A 125 -9.43 -24.72 -9.95
N TYR A 126 -9.14 -24.66 -8.65
CA TYR A 126 -8.91 -25.85 -7.84
C TYR A 126 -10.14 -26.76 -7.83
N GLN A 127 -11.34 -26.22 -7.59
CA GLN A 127 -12.57 -27.01 -7.55
C GLN A 127 -12.88 -27.64 -8.92
N TYR A 128 -12.60 -26.94 -10.01
CA TYR A 128 -12.70 -27.48 -11.38
C TYR A 128 -11.69 -28.61 -11.62
N ARG A 129 -10.41 -28.44 -11.23
CA ARG A 129 -9.38 -29.50 -11.32
C ARG A 129 -9.75 -30.76 -10.53
N GLN A 130 -10.46 -30.57 -9.42
CA GLN A 130 -10.96 -31.67 -8.57
C GLN A 130 -12.28 -32.27 -9.06
N GLU A 131 -12.78 -31.89 -10.24
CA GLU A 131 -14.05 -32.33 -10.83
C GLU A 131 -15.28 -32.07 -9.94
N LYS A 132 -15.17 -31.13 -9.00
CA LYS A 132 -16.27 -30.71 -8.11
C LYS A 132 -17.14 -29.60 -8.72
N LEU A 133 -16.61 -28.94 -9.75
CA LEU A 133 -17.27 -27.88 -10.50
C LEU A 133 -17.37 -28.31 -11.97
N SER A 134 -18.53 -28.15 -12.60
CA SER A 134 -18.65 -28.38 -14.03
C SER A 134 -17.94 -27.27 -14.82
N ARG A 135 -17.57 -27.57 -16.07
CA ARG A 135 -16.97 -26.57 -16.96
C ARG A 135 -17.86 -25.33 -17.16
N GLU A 136 -19.17 -25.54 -17.25
CA GLU A 136 -20.14 -24.45 -17.44
C GLU A 136 -20.23 -23.56 -16.18
N GLU A 137 -20.28 -24.18 -15.00
CA GLU A 137 -20.30 -23.44 -13.73
C GLU A 137 -18.99 -22.70 -13.45
N TYR A 138 -17.84 -23.28 -13.83
CA TYR A 138 -16.54 -22.61 -13.77
C TYR A 138 -16.55 -21.37 -14.65
N GLN A 139 -16.82 -21.52 -15.96
CA GLN A 139 -16.82 -20.41 -16.90
C GLN A 139 -17.80 -19.29 -16.54
N SER A 140 -18.98 -19.64 -16.02
CA SER A 140 -19.97 -18.64 -15.62
C SER A 140 -19.52 -17.83 -14.41
N GLN A 141 -18.76 -18.41 -13.49
CA GLN A 141 -18.26 -17.71 -12.30
C GLN A 141 -16.98 -16.95 -12.59
N ASP A 142 -16.09 -17.52 -13.40
CA ASP A 142 -14.90 -16.90 -13.96
C ASP A 142 -15.25 -15.58 -14.68
N GLN A 143 -16.21 -15.62 -15.61
CA GLN A 143 -16.72 -14.41 -16.27
C GLN A 143 -17.30 -13.39 -15.27
N ALA A 144 -17.96 -13.87 -14.21
CA ALA A 144 -18.50 -12.98 -13.20
C ALA A 144 -17.39 -12.30 -12.37
N LEU A 145 -16.24 -12.95 -12.16
CA LEU A 145 -15.08 -12.34 -11.51
C LEU A 145 -14.43 -11.29 -12.42
N GLU A 146 -14.24 -11.58 -13.72
CA GLU A 146 -13.74 -10.60 -14.69
C GLU A 146 -14.59 -9.32 -14.68
N GLU A 147 -15.92 -9.46 -14.66
CA GLU A 147 -16.86 -8.32 -14.59
C GLU A 147 -16.77 -7.54 -13.26
N LEU A 148 -16.32 -8.18 -12.17
CA LEU A 148 -16.13 -7.54 -10.87
C LEU A 148 -14.78 -6.81 -10.79
N GLU A 149 -13.73 -7.38 -11.37
CA GLU A 149 -12.41 -6.76 -11.51
C GLU A 149 -12.50 -5.49 -12.37
N ASP A 150 -13.13 -5.57 -13.55
CA ASP A 150 -13.37 -4.42 -14.43
C ASP A 150 -14.10 -3.26 -13.71
N LYS A 151 -15.03 -3.60 -12.82
CA LYS A 151 -15.75 -2.59 -12.01
C LYS A 151 -14.88 -1.99 -10.91
N LEU A 152 -14.03 -2.81 -10.29
CA LEU A 152 -13.12 -2.37 -9.24
C LEU A 152 -12.07 -1.42 -9.84
N ASP A 153 -11.51 -1.77 -11.00
CA ASP A 153 -10.59 -0.92 -11.78
C ASP A 153 -11.24 0.41 -12.16
N ALA A 154 -12.47 0.37 -12.69
CA ALA A 154 -13.20 1.60 -13.01
C ALA A 154 -13.48 2.47 -11.79
N ALA A 155 -13.68 1.87 -10.61
CA ALA A 155 -13.82 2.61 -9.36
C ALA A 155 -12.48 3.21 -8.91
N GLU A 156 -11.36 2.55 -9.21
CA GLU A 156 -10.00 2.99 -8.88
C GLU A 156 -9.66 4.23 -9.68
N ASP A 157 -9.86 4.16 -11.01
CA ASP A 157 -9.71 5.29 -11.93
C ASP A 157 -10.54 6.50 -11.48
N GLN A 158 -11.80 6.27 -11.11
CA GLN A 158 -12.69 7.33 -10.63
C GLN A 158 -12.18 7.93 -9.32
N LEU A 159 -11.65 7.10 -8.42
CA LEU A 159 -11.10 7.55 -7.15
C LEU A 159 -9.85 8.41 -7.38
N GLU A 160 -8.92 7.95 -8.20
CA GLU A 160 -7.70 8.66 -8.57
C GLU A 160 -8.01 10.02 -9.20
N TRP A 161 -8.95 10.05 -10.15
CA TRP A 161 -9.45 11.27 -10.74
C TRP A 161 -10.06 12.22 -9.69
N THR A 162 -10.84 11.68 -8.74
CA THR A 162 -11.51 12.47 -7.68
C THR A 162 -10.50 13.10 -6.72
N PHE A 163 -9.42 12.38 -6.39
CA PHE A 163 -8.36 12.87 -5.52
C PHE A 163 -7.31 13.72 -6.26
N GLY A 164 -7.37 13.76 -7.61
CA GLY A 164 -6.42 14.50 -8.44
C GLY A 164 -5.02 13.89 -8.43
N ILE A 165 -4.95 12.56 -8.26
CA ILE A 165 -3.73 11.77 -8.33
C ILE A 165 -3.72 11.16 -9.72
N ASP A 166 -2.93 11.73 -10.64
CA ASP A 166 -2.67 11.12 -11.95
C ASP A 166 -1.53 10.09 -11.80
N ASP A 167 -1.68 8.94 -12.45
CA ASP A 167 -0.67 7.86 -12.58
C ASP A 167 0.59 8.31 -13.38
#